data_AF-A0AAE0AYH2-F1
#
_entry.id   AF-A0AAE0AYH2-F1
#
_cell.length_a   1.000
_cell.length_b   1.000
_cell.length_c   1.000
_cell.angle_alpha   90.00
_cell.angle_beta   90.00
_cell.angle_gamma   90.00
#
_symmetry.space_group_name_H-M   'P 1'
#
loop_
_entity.id
_entity.type
_entity.pdbx_description
1 polymer ?
#
loop_
_entity_poly.entity_id
_entity_poly.type
_entity_poly.pdbx_seq_one_letter_code
_entity_poly.pdbx_strand_id
1 'polypeptide(L)'
;VEPYVTFGFPNLKSVRELIYKRGYGKLHKQRIALTDNSVVEQALDKHGIISMEDLIHEIMTLKAPLGGLKKKRNRYVVGGDAGNRESYINELIRRMN
;
A
#
# COMPACT_ATOMS: atom_id res chain seq x y z
N VAL A 1 -16.84 3.79 -7.99
CA VAL A 1 -15.61 2.95 -8.02
C VAL A 1 -15.75 1.71 -7.16
N GLU A 2 -16.45 1.77 -6.03
CA GLU A 2 -16.70 0.65 -5.12
C GLU A 2 -17.10 -0.70 -5.76
N PRO A 3 -17.94 -0.79 -6.82
CA PRO A 3 -18.24 -2.09 -7.43
C PRO A 3 -17.07 -2.69 -8.25
N TYR A 4 -15.99 -1.94 -8.48
CA TYR A 4 -14.86 -2.35 -9.31
C TYR A 4 -13.56 -2.57 -8.51
N VAL A 5 -13.53 -2.19 -7.24
CA VAL A 5 -12.31 -2.20 -6.42
C VAL A 5 -12.59 -2.71 -5.03
N THR A 6 -11.73 -3.61 -4.56
CA THR A 6 -11.67 -4.05 -3.16
C THR A 6 -10.53 -3.32 -2.47
N PHE A 7 -10.79 -2.71 -1.32
CA PHE A 7 -9.79 -1.99 -0.53
C PHE A 7 -9.94 -2.26 0.96
N GLY A 8 -8.94 -1.92 1.76
CA GLY A 8 -8.97 -2.12 3.21
C GLY A 8 -7.69 -1.62 3.88
N PHE A 9 -7.50 -2.00 5.13
CA PHE A 9 -6.34 -1.61 5.93
C PHE A 9 -5.34 -2.77 6.02
N PRO A 10 -4.26 -2.74 5.22
CA PRO A 10 -3.25 -3.78 5.28
C PRO A 10 -2.42 -3.64 6.58
N ASN A 11 -1.90 -4.77 7.08
CA ASN A 11 -0.95 -4.77 8.18
C ASN A 11 0.50 -4.62 7.66
N LEU A 12 1.41 -4.27 8.56
CA LEU A 12 2.83 -4.04 8.23
C LEU A 12 3.46 -5.23 7.50
N LYS A 13 3.14 -6.47 7.91
CA LYS A 13 3.67 -7.69 7.28
C LYS A 13 3.21 -7.81 5.83
N SER A 14 1.92 -7.61 5.57
CA SER A 14 1.33 -7.67 4.23
C SER A 14 1.91 -6.59 3.32
N VAL A 15 2.09 -5.35 3.82
CA VAL A 15 2.72 -4.27 3.04
C VAL A 15 4.17 -4.59 2.72
N ARG A 16 4.94 -5.04 3.72
CA ARG A 16 6.34 -5.45 3.54
C ARG A 16 6.46 -6.52 2.46
N GLU A 17 5.70 -7.61 2.57
CA GLU A 17 5.74 -8.72 1.60
C GLU A 17 5.39 -8.26 0.19
N LEU A 18 4.38 -7.39 0.04
CA LEU A 18 3.97 -6.85 -1.27
C LEU A 18 5.08 -5.99 -1.88
N ILE A 19 5.71 -5.12 -1.10
CA ILE A 19 6.77 -4.25 -1.57
C ILE A 19 8.00 -5.06 -1.97
N TYR A 20 8.39 -6.07 -1.19
CA TYR A 20 9.54 -6.91 -1.56
C TYR A 20 9.28 -7.81 -2.77
N LYS A 21 8.09 -8.42 -2.88
CA LYS A 21 7.77 -9.34 -3.99
C LYS A 21 7.35 -8.64 -5.28
N ARG A 22 6.70 -7.47 -5.16
CA ARG A 22 6.00 -6.81 -6.27
C ARG A 22 6.27 -5.31 -6.35
N GLY A 23 7.18 -4.78 -5.54
CA GLY A 23 7.55 -3.37 -5.55
C GLY A 23 8.31 -2.99 -6.81
N TYR A 24 7.83 -1.96 -7.49
CA TYR A 24 8.53 -1.34 -8.60
C TYR A 24 8.59 0.16 -8.39
N GLY A 25 9.78 0.73 -8.58
CA GLY A 25 10.02 2.17 -8.62
C GLY A 25 9.89 2.69 -10.04
N LYS A 26 9.52 3.97 -10.17
CA LYS A 26 9.56 4.68 -11.45
C LYS A 26 10.76 5.62 -11.48
N LEU A 27 11.86 5.14 -12.04
CA LEU A 27 13.10 5.92 -12.19
C LEU A 27 13.27 6.28 -13.67
N HIS A 28 13.52 7.55 -13.99
CA HIS A 28 13.64 8.03 -15.38
C HIS A 28 12.50 7.60 -16.32
N LYS A 29 11.26 7.56 -15.81
CA LYS A 29 10.05 7.06 -16.50
C LYS A 29 10.07 5.57 -16.84
N GLN A 30 11.09 4.82 -16.43
CA GLN A 30 11.18 3.37 -16.56
C GLN A 30 10.71 2.68 -15.27
N ARG A 31 10.13 1.49 -15.41
CA ARG A 31 9.70 0.65 -14.28
C ARG A 31 10.86 -0.25 -13.88
N ILE A 32 11.45 0.02 -12.71
CA ILE A 32 12.59 -0.73 -12.17
C ILE A 32 12.12 -1.51 -10.93
N ALA A 33 12.53 -2.77 -10.81
CA ALA A 33 12.22 -3.57 -9.62
C ALA A 33 12.97 -3.01 -8.40
N LEU A 34 12.30 -2.96 -7.25
CA LEU A 34 12.91 -2.49 -5.99
C LEU A 34 13.66 -3.64 -5.31
N THR A 35 14.76 -4.09 -5.91
CA THR A 35 15.60 -5.17 -5.36
C THR A 35 16.63 -4.68 -4.36
N ASP A 36 17.18 -3.49 -4.59
CA ASP A 36 18.30 -2.93 -3.85
C ASP A 36 17.95 -1.55 -3.29
N ASN A 37 18.48 -1.24 -2.10
CA ASN A 37 18.29 0.07 -1.48
C ASN A 37 18.87 1.21 -2.33
N SER A 38 19.85 0.94 -3.19
CA SER A 38 20.42 1.92 -4.12
C SER A 38 19.37 2.53 -5.07
N VAL A 39 18.35 1.75 -5.47
CA VAL A 39 17.26 2.22 -6.33
C VAL A 39 16.35 3.20 -5.57
N VAL A 40 16.13 2.93 -4.29
CA VAL A 40 15.31 3.79 -3.41
C VAL A 40 16.05 5.08 -3.11
N GLU A 41 17.32 4.98 -2.71
CA GLU A 41 18.18 6.11 -2.41
C GLU A 41 18.30 7.04 -3.62
N GLN A 42 18.64 6.53 -4.81
CA GLN A 42 18.73 7.35 -6.03
C GLN A 42 17.43 8.11 -6.35
N ALA A 43 16.27 7.55 -6.02
CA ALA A 43 14.98 8.16 -6.29
C ALA A 43 14.50 9.12 -5.19
N LEU A 44 14.76 8.80 -3.92
CA LEU A 44 14.09 9.40 -2.75
C LEU A 44 15.06 9.93 -1.68
N ASP A 45 16.37 9.94 -1.91
CA ASP A 45 17.38 10.50 -0.99
C ASP A 45 17.03 11.93 -0.56
N LYS A 46 16.52 12.75 -1.49
CA LYS A 46 16.06 14.13 -1.21
C LYS A 46 14.90 14.22 -0.21
N HIS A 47 14.17 13.13 0.00
CA HIS A 47 13.06 13.04 0.95
C HIS A 47 13.46 12.35 2.25
N GLY A 48 14.76 12.01 2.42
CA GLY A 48 15.26 11.31 3.61
C GLY A 48 14.88 9.82 3.66
N ILE A 49 14.47 9.23 2.52
CA ILE A 49 14.13 7.81 2.41
C ILE A 49 15.32 7.10 1.78
N ILE A 50 16.10 6.41 2.61
CA ILE A 50 17.37 5.80 2.21
C ILE A 50 17.18 4.30 1.95
N SER A 51 16.28 3.66 2.69
CA SER A 51 16.08 2.21 2.64
C SER A 51 14.64 1.81 2.31
N MET A 52 14.47 0.55 1.94
CA MET A 52 13.14 -0.06 1.77
C MET A 52 12.31 -0.05 3.05
N GLU A 53 12.92 -0.15 4.23
CA GLU A 53 12.18 -0.11 5.50
C GLU A 53 11.68 1.31 5.80
N ASP A 54 12.45 2.35 5.45
CA ASP A 54 11.97 3.74 5.55
C ASP A 54 10.77 3.98 4.63
N LEU A 55 10.82 3.43 3.41
CA LEU A 55 9.71 3.48 2.47
C LEU A 55 8.46 2.78 3.03
N ILE A 56 8.62 1.58 3.59
CA ILE A 56 7.52 0.83 4.22
C ILE A 56 6.95 1.61 5.41
N HIS A 57 7.83 2.18 6.24
CA HIS A 57 7.44 2.96 7.41
C HIS A 57 6.59 4.17 6.99
N GLU A 58 7.06 4.98 6.04
CA GLU A 58 6.34 6.15 5.57
C GLU A 58 4.99 5.79 4.95
N ILE A 59 4.90 4.70 4.17
CA ILE A 59 3.64 4.20 3.60
C ILE A 59 2.64 3.82 4.69
N MET A 60 3.09 3.14 5.74
CA MET A 60 2.23 2.71 6.85
C MET A 60 1.83 3.87 7.77
N THR A 61 2.72 4.85 7.92
CA THR A 61 2.55 6.00 8.83
C THR A 61 1.75 7.14 8.19
N LEU A 62 1.36 7.05 6.91
CA LEU A 62 0.50 8.03 6.23
C LEU A 62 -0.70 8.40 7.13
N LYS A 63 -0.58 9.57 7.76
CA LYS A 63 -1.56 10.07 8.72
C LYS A 63 -2.90 10.20 8.02
N ALA A 64 -3.98 9.80 8.69
CA ALA A 64 -5.32 10.13 8.25
C ALA A 64 -5.38 11.65 7.95
N PRO A 65 -6.06 12.08 6.87
CA PRO A 65 -6.13 13.49 6.53
C PRO A 65 -6.59 14.31 7.74
N LEU A 66 -5.82 15.35 8.10
CA LEU A 66 -6.21 16.34 9.11
C LEU A 66 -7.59 16.89 8.72
N GLY A 67 -8.62 16.57 9.50
CA GLY A 67 -10.02 16.92 9.21
C GLY A 67 -10.98 15.73 9.06
N GLY A 68 -10.48 14.48 9.12
CA GLY A 68 -11.32 13.28 9.14
C GLY A 68 -11.99 12.95 7.80
N LEU A 69 -12.53 11.74 7.71
CA LEU A 69 -13.25 11.27 6.52
C LEU A 69 -14.73 11.67 6.63
N LYS A 70 -15.23 12.50 5.72
CA LYS A 70 -16.55 13.14 5.79
C LYS A 70 -17.76 12.18 5.82
N LYS A 71 -17.63 10.90 5.42
CA LYS A 71 -18.74 9.91 5.42
C LYS A 71 -18.24 8.49 5.65
N LYS A 72 -18.50 7.92 6.84
CA LYS A 72 -18.09 6.56 7.26
C LYS A 72 -19.24 5.52 7.24
N ARG A 73 -20.46 5.94 6.89
CA ARG A 73 -21.69 5.13 6.95
C ARG A 73 -22.35 5.06 5.57
N ASN A 74 -22.02 4.03 4.80
CA ASN A 74 -22.94 3.29 3.93
C ASN A 74 -22.30 1.92 3.67
N ARG A 75 -23.10 0.86 3.76
CA ARG A 75 -22.68 -0.52 4.00
C ARG A 75 -22.86 -1.35 2.73
N TYR A 76 -21.93 -2.26 2.42
CA TYR A 76 -22.16 -3.33 1.44
C TYR A 76 -22.21 -4.67 2.20
N VAL A 77 -23.41 -5.25 2.34
CA VAL A 77 -23.59 -6.66 2.75
C VAL A 77 -24.40 -7.32 1.64
N VAL A 78 -23.69 -7.85 0.65
CA VAL A 78 -24.25 -8.74 -0.39
C VAL A 78 -23.31 -9.92 -0.66
N GLY A 79 -22.42 -10.28 0.28
CA GLY A 79 -21.50 -11.41 0.11
C GLY A 79 -20.58 -11.33 -1.12
N GLY A 80 -20.44 -10.15 -1.73
CA GLY A 80 -19.61 -9.91 -2.90
C GLY A 80 -18.18 -9.52 -2.54
N ASP A 81 -17.29 -9.58 -3.53
CA ASP A 81 -15.87 -9.38 -3.30
C ASP A 81 -15.42 -7.90 -3.30
N ALA A 82 -16.22 -6.99 -3.87
CA ALA A 82 -15.89 -5.58 -4.05
C ALA A 82 -16.29 -4.72 -2.84
N GLY A 83 -15.55 -3.62 -2.61
CA GLY A 83 -15.78 -2.69 -1.49
C GLY A 83 -14.74 -2.75 -0.37
N ASN A 84 -15.03 -2.06 0.74
CA ASN A 84 -14.13 -1.98 1.89
C ASN A 84 -14.17 -3.27 2.72
N ARG A 85 -13.04 -3.97 2.82
CA ARG A 85 -12.84 -5.17 3.63
C ARG A 85 -12.17 -4.91 4.99
N GLU A 86 -11.86 -3.65 5.31
CA GLU A 86 -11.14 -3.29 6.52
C GLU A 86 -9.89 -4.18 6.70
N SER A 87 -9.75 -4.85 7.85
CA SER A 87 -8.62 -5.75 8.16
C SER A 87 -8.67 -7.08 7.40
N TYR A 88 -9.82 -7.50 6.85
CA TYR A 88 -9.95 -8.75 6.08
C TYR A 88 -9.26 -8.69 4.71
N ILE A 89 -8.81 -7.51 4.28
CA ILE A 89 -7.97 -7.35 3.08
C ILE A 89 -6.68 -8.17 3.19
N ASN A 90 -6.16 -8.37 4.40
CA ASN A 90 -4.91 -9.09 4.64
C ASN A 90 -5.00 -10.56 4.25
N GLU A 91 -6.16 -11.19 4.44
CA GLU A 91 -6.39 -12.57 4.01
C GLU A 91 -6.39 -12.69 2.48
N LEU A 92 -6.98 -11.70 1.80
CA LEU A 92 -6.96 -11.62 0.34
C LEU A 92 -5.53 -11.42 -0.17
N ILE A 93 -4.80 -10.48 0.41
CA ILE A 93 -3.39 -10.22 0.06
C ILE A 93 -2.55 -11.49 0.22
N ARG A 94 -2.75 -12.25 1.31
CA ARG A 94 -2.05 -13.52 1.54
C ARG A 94 -2.37 -14.59 0.50
N ARG A 95 -3.60 -14.66 -0.02
CA ARG A 95 -3.98 -15.57 -1.11
C ARG A 95 -3.40 -15.16 -2.47
N MET A 96 -3.07 -13.88 -2.62
CA MET A 96 -2.48 -13.36 -3.85
C MET A 96 -0.95 -13.46 -3.87
N ASN A 97 -0.30 -13.74 -2.74
CA ASN A 97 1.16 -13.76 -2.54
C ASN A 97 1.80 -15.13 -2.79
#